data_AF-A0A5P0ZNM7-F1
#
_entry.id   AF-A0A5P0ZNM7-F1
#
_cell.length_a   1.000
_cell.length_b   1.000
_cell.length_c   1.000
_cell.angle_alpha   90.00
_cell.angle_beta   90.00
_cell.angle_gamma   90.00
#
_symmetry.space_group_name_H-M   'P 1'
#
loop_
_entity.id
_entity.type
_entity.pdbx_description
1 polymer ?
#
loop_
_entity_poly.entity_id
_entity_poly.type
_entity_poly.pdbx_seq_one_letter_code
_entity_poly.pdbx_strand_id
1 'polypeptide(L)'
;MLSVTGSGYFVTLTIGSLIATGIMIYLVKLSGRNEFEKKTTLNHDLQWIIIGTIGAIVLQYGIGFADQLIFNANTSSQNTLQLLLMVKAYPYYFIYVMIAAPIMEEIIFRRVFFANLIKPTNVYIAAIISACLFAFMHQDTRFLVYVAMGLWFSFVYYKSKNIYASAGSHLLMNAIVLTLAIA
;
A
#
# COMPACT_ATOMS: atom_id res chain seq x y z
N MET A 1 -0.52 29.25 16.65
CA MET A 1 -0.45 29.43 15.18
C MET A 1 0.80 28.71 14.71
N LEU A 2 0.64 27.56 14.02
CA LEU A 2 1.75 26.89 13.35
C LEU A 2 2.23 27.83 12.25
N SER A 3 3.41 28.42 12.41
CA SER A 3 4.04 29.16 11.32
C SER A 3 4.24 28.16 10.18
N VAL A 4 3.47 28.32 9.11
CA VAL A 4 3.64 27.61 7.84
C VAL A 4 4.96 28.09 7.25
N THR A 5 6.07 27.58 7.78
CA THR A 5 7.28 27.49 7.00
C THR A 5 6.98 26.46 5.92
N GLY A 6 7.05 26.89 4.65
CA GLY A 6 7.16 25.98 3.51
C GLY A 6 8.41 25.15 3.70
N SER A 7 8.33 24.11 4.54
CA SER A 7 9.53 23.56 5.13
C SER A 7 10.29 22.80 4.05
N GLY A 8 11.56 23.18 3.82
CA GLY A 8 12.46 22.42 2.95
C GLY A 8 12.43 20.92 3.28
N TYR A 9 12.09 20.55 4.52
CA TYR A 9 11.79 19.19 4.95
C TYR A 9 10.78 18.45 4.06
N PHE A 10 9.57 18.97 3.80
CA PHE A 10 8.60 18.25 2.97
C PHE A 10 9.00 18.19 1.49
N VAL A 11 9.73 19.20 1.00
CA VAL A 11 10.33 19.17 -0.34
C VAL A 11 11.38 18.07 -0.42
N THR A 12 12.28 18.01 0.56
CA THR A 12 13.32 16.98 0.66
C THR A 12 12.71 15.59 0.80
N LEU A 13 11.66 15.41 1.62
CA LEU A 13 10.95 14.13 1.73
C LEU A 13 10.32 13.72 0.40
N THR A 14 9.64 14.65 -0.29
CA THR A 14 8.97 14.35 -1.55
C THR A 14 9.99 13.94 -2.61
N ILE A 15 11.03 14.75 -2.82
CA ILE A 15 12.08 14.46 -3.82
C ILE A 15 12.84 13.18 -3.45
N GLY A 16 13.25 13.05 -2.19
CA GLY A 16 13.97 11.89 -1.69
C GLY A 16 13.17 10.59 -1.86
N SER A 17 11.86 10.64 -1.60
CA SER A 17 10.98 9.48 -1.78
C SER A 17 10.85 9.08 -3.24
N LEU A 18 10.72 10.03 -4.16
CA LEU A 18 10.66 9.75 -5.61
C LEU A 18 11.96 9.13 -6.12
N ILE A 19 13.11 9.66 -5.67
CA ILE A 19 14.42 9.07 -5.99
C ILE A 19 14.51 7.66 -5.43
N ALA A 20 14.13 7.44 -4.17
CA ALA A 20 14.14 6.13 -3.54
C ALA A 20 13.23 5.13 -4.27
N THR A 21 12.00 5.52 -4.64
CA THR A 21 11.10 4.70 -5.45
C THR A 21 11.72 4.35 -6.80
N GLY A 22 12.33 5.32 -7.48
CA GLY A 22 13.03 5.10 -8.75
C GLY A 22 14.18 4.09 -8.62
N ILE A 23 15.01 4.23 -7.58
CA ILE A 23 16.08 3.28 -7.24
C ILE A 23 15.50 1.90 -6.96
N MET A 24 14.45 1.79 -6.15
CA MET A 24 13.82 0.50 -5.84
C MET A 24 13.27 -0.18 -7.10
N ILE A 25 12.59 0.56 -7.99
CA ILE A 25 12.11 0.03 -9.28
C ILE A 25 13.30 -0.45 -10.14
N TYR A 26 14.40 0.30 -10.17
CA TYR A 26 15.60 -0.08 -10.90
C TYR A 26 16.22 -1.37 -10.33
N LEU A 27 16.36 -1.49 -9.01
CA LEU A 27 16.86 -2.69 -8.34
C LEU A 27 15.93 -3.90 -8.54
N VAL A 28 14.61 -3.68 -8.57
CA VAL A 28 13.63 -4.71 -8.95
C VAL A 28 13.89 -5.21 -10.36
N LYS A 29 14.16 -4.33 -11.32
CA LYS A 29 14.49 -4.72 -12.71
C LYS A 29 15.81 -5.50 -12.78
N LEU A 30 16.84 -5.09 -12.03
CA LEU A 30 18.13 -5.78 -12.00
C LEU A 30 18.05 -7.17 -11.36
N SER A 31 17.29 -7.32 -10.28
CA SER A 31 17.14 -8.59 -9.56
C SER A 31 16.32 -9.65 -10.31
N GLY A 32 15.62 -9.26 -11.40
CA GLY A 32 14.83 -10.19 -12.20
C GLY A 32 13.46 -10.51 -11.60
N ARG A 33 12.88 -11.65 -11.95
CA ARG A 33 11.55 -12.07 -11.46
C ARG A 33 11.68 -13.03 -10.29
N ASN A 34 10.76 -12.94 -9.34
CA ASN A 34 10.63 -13.98 -8.30
C ASN A 34 10.12 -15.30 -8.90
N GLU A 35 10.33 -16.42 -8.20
CA GLU A 35 10.08 -17.79 -8.73
C GLU A 35 8.66 -17.98 -9.32
N PHE A 36 7.64 -17.35 -8.75
CA PHE A 36 6.27 -17.46 -9.24
C PHE A 36 5.85 -16.37 -10.24
N GLU A 37 6.61 -15.28 -10.38
CA GLU A 37 6.24 -14.18 -11.28
C GLU A 37 6.32 -14.58 -12.75
N LYS A 38 5.40 -14.07 -13.57
CA LYS A 38 5.33 -14.39 -15.00
C LYS A 38 5.17 -13.12 -15.82
N LYS A 39 5.51 -13.20 -17.11
CA LYS A 39 5.05 -12.18 -18.07
C LYS A 39 3.54 -12.35 -18.25
N THR A 40 2.81 -11.28 -18.03
CA THR A 40 1.34 -11.21 -18.18
C THR A 40 0.97 -10.23 -19.28
N THR A 41 -0.28 -10.27 -19.70
CA THR A 41 -0.85 -9.31 -20.67
C THR A 41 -1.47 -8.13 -19.94
N LEU A 42 -1.61 -7.00 -20.63
CA LEU A 42 -2.25 -5.81 -20.07
C LEU A 42 -3.67 -6.11 -19.57
N ASN A 43 -4.48 -6.86 -20.33
CA ASN A 43 -5.85 -7.19 -19.93
C ASN A 43 -5.89 -8.02 -18.64
N HIS A 44 -4.97 -8.97 -18.50
CA HIS A 44 -4.84 -9.77 -17.29
C HIS A 44 -4.49 -8.88 -16.08
N ASP A 45 -3.53 -7.96 -16.25
CA ASP A 45 -3.13 -7.05 -15.18
C ASP A 45 -4.26 -6.08 -14.80
N LEU A 46 -4.96 -5.52 -15.79
CA LEU A 46 -6.11 -4.64 -15.56
C LEU A 46 -7.25 -5.35 -14.83
N GLN A 47 -7.56 -6.60 -15.18
CA GLN A 47 -8.55 -7.40 -14.46
C GLN A 47 -8.18 -7.55 -12.99
N TRP A 48 -6.92 -7.91 -12.70
CA TRP A 48 -6.46 -8.03 -11.32
C TRP A 48 -6.37 -6.70 -10.59
N ILE A 49 -6.06 -5.60 -11.28
CA ILE A 49 -6.11 -4.25 -10.70
C ILE A 49 -7.52 -3.91 -10.24
N ILE A 50 -8.53 -4.17 -11.08
CA ILE A 50 -9.93 -3.90 -10.76
C ILE A 50 -10.41 -4.79 -9.61
N ILE A 51 -10.19 -6.11 -9.70
CA ILE A 51 -10.56 -7.06 -8.65
C ILE A 51 -9.87 -6.71 -7.33
N GLY A 52 -8.56 -6.45 -7.40
CA GLY A 52 -7.76 -6.07 -6.24
C GLY A 52 -8.23 -4.77 -5.61
N THR A 53 -8.56 -3.76 -6.40
CA THR A 53 -9.12 -2.49 -5.90
C THR A 53 -10.45 -2.69 -5.20
N ILE A 54 -11.40 -3.37 -5.84
CA ILE A 54 -12.75 -3.59 -5.29
C ILE A 54 -12.65 -4.40 -3.99
N GLY A 55 -11.88 -5.48 -3.98
CA GLY A 55 -11.71 -6.32 -2.79
C GLY A 55 -11.01 -5.57 -1.64
N ALA A 56 -10.04 -4.71 -1.94
CA ALA A 56 -9.38 -3.89 -0.91
C ALA A 56 -10.36 -2.91 -0.26
N ILE A 57 -11.20 -2.24 -1.07
CA ILE A 57 -12.24 -1.33 -0.59
C ILE A 57 -13.25 -2.08 0.29
N VAL A 58 -13.76 -3.22 -0.18
CA VAL A 58 -14.72 -4.05 0.56
C VAL A 58 -14.13 -4.52 1.90
N LEU A 59 -12.87 -4.98 1.90
CA LEU A 59 -12.20 -5.42 3.13
C LEU A 59 -11.97 -4.26 4.09
N GLN A 60 -11.51 -3.10 3.61
CA GLN A 60 -11.23 -1.95 4.46
C GLN A 60 -12.49 -1.46 5.19
N TYR A 61 -13.61 -1.31 4.46
CA TYR A 61 -14.86 -0.87 5.06
C TYR A 61 -15.54 -1.99 5.85
N GLY A 62 -15.49 -3.23 5.38
CA GLY A 62 -16.09 -4.38 6.07
C GLY A 62 -15.42 -4.69 7.41
N ILE A 63 -14.08 -4.78 7.44
CA ILE A 63 -13.32 -4.96 8.69
C ILE A 63 -13.44 -3.72 9.57
N GLY A 64 -13.41 -2.52 9.00
CA GLY A 64 -13.63 -1.28 9.75
C GLY A 64 -14.97 -1.23 10.47
N PHE A 65 -16.04 -1.67 9.80
CA PHE A 65 -17.38 -1.75 10.38
C PHE A 65 -17.45 -2.83 11.46
N ALA A 66 -16.85 -4.01 11.22
CA ALA A 66 -16.78 -5.07 12.22
C ALA A 66 -16.02 -4.62 13.48
N ASP A 67 -14.88 -3.95 13.32
CA ASP A 67 -14.09 -3.41 14.44
C ASP A 67 -14.89 -2.41 15.27
N GLN A 68 -15.67 -1.55 14.61
CA GLN A 68 -16.54 -0.61 15.30
C GLN A 68 -17.63 -1.33 16.10
N LEU A 69 -18.28 -2.34 15.52
CA LEU A 69 -19.35 -3.08 16.20
C LEU A 69 -18.85 -3.93 17.37
N ILE A 70 -17.70 -4.60 17.21
CA ILE A 70 -17.20 -5.58 18.18
C ILE A 70 -16.38 -4.90 19.27
N PHE A 71 -15.53 -3.94 18.90
CA PHE A 71 -14.55 -3.32 19.80
C PHE A 71 -14.84 -1.85 20.12
N ASN A 72 -15.92 -1.26 19.58
CA ASN A 72 -16.19 0.19 19.66
C ASN A 72 -14.99 1.02 19.16
N ALA A 73 -14.26 0.47 18.18
CA ALA A 73 -13.07 1.11 17.63
C ALA A 73 -13.44 2.33 16.77
N ASN A 74 -12.54 3.31 16.71
CA ASN A 74 -12.68 4.44 15.80
C ASN A 74 -12.54 3.97 14.34
N THR A 75 -13.47 4.41 13.50
CA THR A 75 -13.44 4.13 12.06
C THR A 75 -12.55 5.09 11.29
N SER A 76 -12.17 6.22 11.88
CA SER A 76 -11.24 7.17 11.27
C SER A 76 -9.80 6.67 11.39
N SER A 77 -9.07 6.63 10.27
CA SER A 77 -7.63 6.39 10.28
C SER A 77 -6.89 7.65 10.69
N GLN A 78 -6.11 7.57 11.76
CA GLN A 78 -5.24 8.67 12.20
C GLN A 78 -4.16 8.95 11.15
N ASN A 79 -3.62 7.90 10.52
CA ASN A 79 -2.67 8.01 9.44
C ASN A 79 -3.25 8.81 8.27
N THR A 80 -4.42 8.41 7.74
CA THR A 80 -5.07 9.13 6.64
C THR A 80 -5.36 10.59 7.00
N LEU A 81 -5.86 10.86 8.22
CA LEU A 81 -6.15 12.22 8.66
C LEU A 81 -4.89 13.09 8.70
N GLN A 82 -3.78 12.56 9.24
CA GLN A 82 -2.51 13.27 9.30
C GLN A 82 -1.97 13.54 7.89
N LEU A 83 -2.01 12.55 7.00
CA LEU A 83 -1.59 12.72 5.60
C LEU A 83 -2.42 13.78 4.88
N LEU A 84 -3.74 13.80 5.08
CA LEU A 84 -4.63 14.81 4.52
C LEU A 84 -4.29 16.22 4.98
N LEU A 85 -4.00 16.39 6.28
CA LEU A 85 -3.57 17.68 6.82
C LEU A 85 -2.25 18.14 6.18
N MET A 86 -1.29 17.22 6.01
CA MET A 86 0.00 17.54 5.39
C MET A 86 -0.14 17.84 3.90
N VAL A 87 -0.98 17.12 3.17
CA VAL A 87 -1.27 17.40 1.74
C VAL A 87 -1.96 18.75 1.58
N LYS A 88 -2.92 19.09 2.45
CA LYS A 88 -3.57 20.41 2.43
C LYS A 88 -2.57 21.54 2.70
N ALA A 89 -1.61 21.33 3.59
CA ALA A 89 -0.56 22.30 3.89
C ALA A 89 0.53 22.36 2.78
N TYR A 90 0.85 21.22 2.17
CA TYR A 90 1.94 21.04 1.22
C TYR A 90 1.49 20.19 0.01
N PRO A 91 0.80 20.77 -0.99
CA PRO A 91 0.17 20.01 -2.07
C PRO A 91 1.11 19.11 -2.87
N TYR A 92 2.39 19.47 -3.02
CA TYR A 92 3.38 18.63 -3.71
C TYR A 92 3.66 17.30 -2.99
N TYR A 93 3.44 17.24 -1.68
CA TYR A 93 3.57 16.00 -0.88
C TYR A 93 2.54 14.94 -1.29
N PHE A 94 1.46 15.34 -1.96
CA PHE A 94 0.47 14.42 -2.52
C PHE A 94 1.09 13.36 -3.41
N ILE A 95 2.08 13.72 -4.24
CA ILE A 95 2.73 12.77 -5.17
C ILE A 95 3.41 11.64 -4.40
N TYR A 96 4.05 11.96 -3.27
CA TYR A 96 4.64 10.95 -2.41
C TYR A 96 3.56 10.00 -1.86
N VAL A 97 2.53 10.57 -1.23
CA VAL A 97 1.46 9.81 -0.57
C VAL A 97 0.71 8.92 -1.56
N MET A 98 0.44 9.44 -2.75
CA MET A 98 -0.41 8.79 -3.74
C MET A 98 0.29 7.80 -4.63
N ILE A 99 1.59 7.96 -4.87
CA ILE A 99 2.32 7.19 -5.87
C ILE A 99 3.53 6.51 -5.27
N ALA A 100 4.45 7.29 -4.70
CA ALA A 100 5.73 6.76 -4.25
C ALA A 100 5.57 5.79 -3.08
N ALA A 101 4.81 6.18 -2.04
CA ALA A 101 4.61 5.34 -0.85
C ALA A 101 3.96 3.98 -1.18
N PRO A 102 2.81 3.89 -1.88
CA PRO A 102 2.20 2.59 -2.18
C PRO A 102 3.08 1.69 -3.05
N ILE A 103 3.85 2.26 -3.99
CA ILE A 103 4.81 1.48 -4.80
C ILE A 103 5.94 0.93 -3.91
N MET A 104 6.50 1.76 -3.04
CA MET A 104 7.56 1.34 -2.12
C MET A 104 7.06 0.24 -1.18
N GLU A 105 5.85 0.38 -0.63
CA GLU A 105 5.22 -0.62 0.23
C GLU A 105 5.06 -1.95 -0.50
N GLU A 106 4.57 -1.96 -1.74
CA GLU A 106 4.40 -3.19 -2.49
C GLU A 106 5.73 -3.87 -2.83
N ILE A 107 6.77 -3.10 -3.16
CA ILE A 107 8.12 -3.65 -3.35
C ILE A 107 8.64 -4.26 -2.05
N ILE A 108 8.54 -3.57 -0.91
CA ILE A 108 9.07 -4.04 0.37
C ILE A 108 8.26 -5.23 0.89
N PHE A 109 6.95 -5.07 1.07
CA PHE A 109 6.13 -6.08 1.74
C PHE A 109 5.77 -7.25 0.83
N ARG A 110 5.46 -7.00 -0.45
CA ARG A 110 5.07 -8.08 -1.36
C ARG A 110 6.28 -8.72 -2.02
N ARG A 111 7.13 -7.92 -2.66
CA ARG A 111 8.24 -8.48 -3.44
C ARG A 111 9.42 -8.91 -2.58
N VAL A 112 9.80 -8.14 -1.57
CA VAL A 112 10.96 -8.47 -0.70
C VAL A 112 10.56 -9.43 0.41
N PHE A 113 9.56 -9.10 1.24
CA PHE A 113 9.16 -9.97 2.35
C PHE A 113 8.36 -11.18 1.89
N PHE A 114 7.16 -10.97 1.34
CA PHE A 114 6.25 -12.07 1.03
C PHE A 114 6.87 -13.06 0.05
N ALA A 115 7.31 -12.63 -1.13
CA ALA A 115 7.79 -13.57 -2.14
C ALA A 115 9.02 -14.38 -1.70
N ASN A 116 9.98 -13.76 -1.01
CA ASN A 116 11.18 -14.47 -0.54
C ASN A 116 10.90 -15.37 0.67
N LEU A 117 9.86 -15.09 1.46
CA LEU A 117 9.46 -15.95 2.57
C LEU A 117 8.65 -17.17 2.14
N ILE A 118 8.10 -17.21 0.92
CA ILE A 118 7.35 -18.39 0.43
C ILE A 118 8.21 -19.65 0.47
N LYS A 119 9.46 -19.56 0.00
CA LYS A 119 10.38 -20.70 -0.13
C LYS A 119 10.78 -21.33 1.21
N PRO A 120 11.24 -20.56 2.22
CA PRO A 120 11.58 -21.13 3.54
C PRO A 120 10.35 -21.42 4.42
N THR A 121 9.14 -21.00 4.04
CA THR A 121 7.92 -21.23 4.82
C THR A 121 6.82 -21.89 3.97
N ASN A 122 5.80 -21.13 3.58
CA ASN A 122 4.81 -21.43 2.54
C ASN A 122 4.02 -20.13 2.22
N VAL A 123 3.12 -20.19 1.25
CA VAL A 123 2.33 -19.01 0.83
C VAL A 123 1.51 -18.37 1.97
N TYR A 124 0.97 -19.17 2.89
CA TYR A 124 0.11 -18.68 3.96
C TYR A 124 0.92 -17.99 5.06
N ILE A 125 1.98 -18.64 5.54
CA ILE A 125 2.87 -18.09 6.58
C ILE A 125 3.57 -16.83 6.06
N ALA A 126 4.08 -16.85 4.83
CA ALA A 126 4.70 -15.68 4.21
C ALA A 126 3.73 -14.50 4.10
N ALA A 127 2.46 -14.76 3.75
CA ALA A 127 1.43 -13.72 3.65
C ALA A 127 1.13 -13.11 5.02
N ILE A 128 0.96 -13.95 6.06
CA ILE A 128 0.68 -13.49 7.42
C ILE A 128 1.84 -12.63 7.95
N ILE A 129 3.08 -13.11 7.84
CA ILE A 129 4.26 -12.36 8.32
C ILE A 129 4.35 -11.01 7.60
N SER A 130 4.26 -11.01 6.27
CA SER A 130 4.32 -9.77 5.47
C SER A 130 3.17 -8.81 5.81
N ALA A 131 1.95 -9.31 6.00
CA ALA A 131 0.79 -8.50 6.35
C ALA A 131 0.89 -7.89 7.76
N CYS A 132 1.40 -8.64 8.73
CA CYS A 132 1.66 -8.11 10.08
C CYS A 132 2.74 -7.02 10.06
N LEU A 133 3.83 -7.21 9.30
CA LEU A 133 4.87 -6.18 9.13
C LEU A 133 4.31 -4.93 8.44
N PHE A 134 3.50 -5.10 7.41
CA PHE A 134 2.80 -4.00 6.74
C PHE A 134 1.91 -3.22 7.71
N ALA A 135 1.08 -3.91 8.49
CA ALA A 135 0.19 -3.29 9.47
C ALA A 135 0.95 -2.57 10.59
N PHE A 136 2.05 -3.14 11.07
CA PHE A 136 2.89 -2.53 12.09
C PHE A 136 3.49 -1.19 11.61
N MET A 137 3.94 -1.14 10.35
CA MET A 137 4.55 0.07 9.78
C MET A 137 3.55 1.20 9.52
N HIS A 138 2.24 0.92 9.52
CA HIS A 138 1.22 1.96 9.39
C HIS A 138 1.00 2.79 10.65
N GLN A 139 1.48 2.30 11.82
CA GLN A 139 1.42 2.99 13.12
C GLN A 139 0.02 3.57 13.44
N ASP A 140 -1.02 2.88 13.02
CA ASP A 140 -2.41 3.30 13.18
C ASP A 140 -3.14 2.34 14.13
N THR A 141 -4.11 2.89 14.85
CA THR A 141 -5.06 2.14 15.68
C THR A 141 -5.84 1.06 14.92
N ARG A 142 -6.01 1.20 13.60
CA ARG A 142 -6.76 0.26 12.74
C ARG A 142 -5.93 -0.95 12.29
N PHE A 143 -5.18 -1.56 13.20
CA PHE A 143 -4.22 -2.64 12.89
C PHE A 143 -4.84 -3.80 12.09
N LEU A 144 -6.02 -4.30 12.48
CA LEU A 144 -6.68 -5.43 11.81
C LEU A 144 -7.05 -5.11 10.35
N VAL A 145 -7.47 -3.88 10.08
CA VAL A 145 -7.73 -3.40 8.71
C VAL A 145 -6.46 -3.49 7.87
N TYR A 146 -5.33 -3.01 8.39
CA TYR A 146 -4.06 -3.09 7.66
C TYR A 146 -3.55 -4.52 7.49
N VAL A 147 -3.75 -5.41 8.48
CA VAL A 147 -3.43 -6.84 8.31
C VAL A 147 -4.28 -7.44 7.19
N ALA A 148 -5.58 -7.17 7.17
CA ALA A 148 -6.49 -7.67 6.14
C ALA A 148 -6.10 -7.17 4.74
N MET A 149 -5.78 -5.87 4.61
CA MET A 149 -5.29 -5.30 3.35
C MET A 149 -3.94 -5.91 2.95
N GLY A 150 -3.04 -6.12 3.90
CA GLY A 150 -1.75 -6.75 3.62
C GLY A 150 -1.89 -8.17 3.09
N LEU A 151 -2.78 -8.97 3.69
CA LEU A 151 -3.12 -10.30 3.20
C LEU A 151 -3.73 -10.25 1.80
N TRP A 152 -4.62 -9.28 1.56
CA TRP A 152 -5.29 -9.10 0.28
C TRP A 152 -4.32 -8.76 -0.85
N PHE A 153 -3.40 -7.81 -0.65
CA PHE A 153 -2.40 -7.47 -1.66
C PHE A 153 -1.40 -8.61 -1.88
N SER A 154 -1.05 -9.38 -0.84
CA SER A 154 -0.29 -10.63 -1.01
C SER A 154 -1.04 -11.64 -1.89
N PHE A 155 -2.36 -11.77 -1.71
CA PHE A 155 -3.20 -12.62 -2.56
C PHE A 155 -3.23 -12.13 -4.01
N VAL A 156 -3.49 -10.83 -4.23
CA VAL A 156 -3.53 -10.23 -5.57
C VAL A 156 -2.20 -10.46 -6.28
N TYR A 157 -1.07 -10.16 -5.65
CA TYR A 157 0.25 -10.40 -6.21
C TYR A 157 0.51 -11.89 -6.52
N TYR A 158 0.16 -12.79 -5.58
CA TYR A 158 0.37 -14.22 -5.77
C TYR A 158 -0.50 -14.83 -6.86
N LYS A 159 -1.71 -14.31 -7.08
CA LYS A 159 -2.62 -14.80 -8.12
C LYS A 159 -2.37 -14.16 -9.47
N SER A 160 -2.10 -12.86 -9.51
CA SER A 160 -1.77 -12.14 -10.73
C SER A 160 -0.41 -12.52 -11.30
N LYS A 161 0.49 -13.07 -10.46
CA LYS A 161 1.89 -13.36 -10.84
C LYS A 161 2.65 -12.11 -11.32
N ASN A 162 2.16 -10.92 -10.98
CA ASN A 162 2.72 -9.65 -11.38
C ASN A 162 2.57 -8.59 -10.27
N ILE A 163 3.70 -8.06 -9.79
CA ILE A 163 3.74 -7.03 -8.75
C ILE A 163 3.03 -5.75 -9.17
N TYR A 164 3.05 -5.42 -10.47
CA TYR A 164 2.40 -4.22 -10.99
C TYR A 164 0.87 -4.27 -10.86
N ALA A 165 0.27 -5.46 -10.89
CA ALA A 165 -1.17 -5.60 -10.67
C ALA A 165 -1.55 -5.30 -9.20
N SER A 166 -0.72 -5.75 -8.25
CA SER A 166 -0.90 -5.45 -6.83
C SER A 166 -0.67 -3.97 -6.54
N ALA A 167 0.43 -3.39 -7.05
CA ALA A 167 0.71 -1.96 -6.94
C ALA A 167 -0.38 -1.09 -7.58
N GLY A 168 -0.85 -1.44 -8.78
CA GLY A 168 -1.95 -0.74 -9.42
C GLY A 168 -3.26 -0.80 -8.62
N SER A 169 -3.56 -1.97 -8.02
CA SER A 169 -4.72 -2.11 -7.13
C SER A 169 -4.64 -1.19 -5.92
N HIS A 170 -3.48 -1.15 -5.28
CA HIS A 170 -3.25 -0.35 -4.08
C HIS A 170 -3.30 1.15 -4.39
N LEU A 171 -2.62 1.59 -5.46
CA LEU A 171 -2.67 2.97 -5.93
C LEU A 171 -4.09 3.43 -6.25
N LEU A 172 -4.84 2.62 -6.99
CA LEU A 172 -6.21 2.95 -7.39
C LEU A 172 -7.15 2.99 -6.17
N MET A 173 -7.02 2.04 -5.24
CA MET A 173 -7.79 2.04 -4.00
C MET A 173 -7.51 3.32 -3.18
N ASN A 174 -6.24 3.65 -2.95
CA ASN A 174 -5.86 4.85 -2.20
C ASN A 174 -6.37 6.12 -2.89
N ALA A 175 -6.35 6.17 -4.23
CA ALA A 175 -6.87 7.32 -4.98
C ALA A 175 -8.37 7.51 -4.76
N ILE A 176 -9.14 6.42 -4.80
CA ILE A 176 -10.58 6.46 -4.55
C ILE A 176 -10.86 6.90 -3.12
N VAL A 177 -10.24 6.25 -2.13
CA VAL A 177 -10.48 6.53 -0.71
C VAL A 177 -10.08 7.97 -0.35
N LEU A 178 -8.92 8.43 -0.82
CA LEU A 178 -8.46 9.78 -0.51
C LEU A 178 -9.32 10.85 -1.18
N THR A 179 -9.75 10.63 -2.42
CA THR A 179 -10.65 11.57 -3.12
C THR A 179 -11.98 11.68 -2.39
N LEU A 180 -12.56 10.55 -1.95
CA LEU A 180 -13.79 10.53 -1.15
C LEU A 180 -13.62 11.20 0.21
N ALA A 181 -12.41 11.20 0.78
CA ALA A 181 -12.13 11.83 2.07
C ALA A 181 -11.85 13.35 1.97
N ILE A 182 -11.57 13.86 0.77
CA ILE A 182 -11.34 15.28 0.50
C ILE A 182 -12.61 15.99 0.01
N ALA A 183 -13.52 15.24 -0.65
CA ALA A 183 -14.83 15.71 -1.11
C ALA A 183 -15.78 16.02 0.06
#